data_AF-A0A1R3T752-F1
#
_entry.id   AF-A0A1R3T752-F1
#
_cell.length_a   1.000
_cell.length_b   1.000
_cell.length_c   1.000
_cell.angle_alpha   90.00
_cell.angle_beta   90.00
_cell.angle_gamma   90.00
#
_symmetry.space_group_name_H-M   'P 1'
#
loop_
_entity.id
_entity.type
_entity.pdbx_description
1 polymer ?
#
loop_
_entity_poly.entity_id
_entity_poly.type
_entity_poly.pdbx_seq_one_letter_code
_entity_poly.pdbx_strand_id
1 'polypeptide(L)'
;MNELVRDYNDYANDGDDLTETIQPSTIGVLFNMIQERSEAPIQAQQTYISQLSRLGGLYIFNDYIKRNDTLFASAPEEGIPVVLRGTTSGTYRSVVDGLEAVATEFIQKIGL
;
A
#
# COMPACT_ATOMS: atom_id res chain seq x y z
N MET A 1 16.42 -7.75 -2.73
CA MET A 1 16.51 -6.29 -2.96
C MET A 1 17.82 -5.94 -3.65
N ASN A 2 18.98 -6.24 -3.06
CA ASN A 2 20.28 -5.88 -3.65
C ASN A 2 20.53 -6.47 -5.05
N GLU A 3 20.07 -7.70 -5.29
CA GLU A 3 20.17 -8.35 -6.60
C GLU A 3 19.33 -7.63 -7.66
N LEU A 4 18.04 -7.36 -7.39
CA LEU A 4 17.16 -6.59 -8.28
C LEU A 4 17.68 -5.19 -8.61
N VAL A 5 18.26 -4.50 -7.63
CA VAL A 5 18.86 -3.17 -7.84
C VAL A 5 20.09 -3.29 -8.73
N ARG A 6 20.93 -4.31 -8.50
CA ARG A 6 22.10 -4.56 -9.34
C ARG A 6 21.68 -4.87 -10.77
N ASP A 7 20.76 -5.82 -10.95
CA ASP A 7 20.29 -6.23 -12.28
C ASP A 7 19.71 -5.04 -13.05
N TYR A 8 18.83 -4.24 -12.43
CA TYR A 8 18.30 -3.04 -13.08
C TYR A 8 19.41 -2.06 -13.46
N ASN A 9 20.32 -1.75 -12.54
CA ASN A 9 21.38 -0.77 -12.77
C ASN A 9 22.42 -1.27 -13.79
N ASP A 10 22.65 -2.58 -13.87
CA ASP A 10 23.52 -3.18 -14.89
C ASP A 10 22.92 -2.91 -16.27
N TYR A 11 21.62 -3.14 -16.48
CA TYR A 11 20.94 -2.80 -17.75
C TYR A 11 20.82 -1.30 -18.00
N ALA A 12 20.58 -0.49 -16.96
CA ALA A 12 20.44 0.97 -17.12
C ALA A 12 21.74 1.63 -17.62
N ASN A 13 22.89 1.00 -17.34
CA ASN A 13 24.21 1.44 -17.77
C ASN A 13 24.72 0.74 -19.04
N ASP A 14 23.95 -0.20 -19.63
CA ASP A 14 24.39 -1.00 -20.77
C ASP A 14 23.56 -0.64 -22.02
N GLY A 15 24.23 -0.04 -23.03
CA GLY A 15 23.61 0.39 -24.29
C GLY A 15 23.91 1.85 -24.67
N ASP A 16 23.44 2.27 -25.85
CA ASP A 16 23.59 3.66 -26.36
C ASP A 16 22.63 4.65 -25.70
N ASP A 17 21.52 4.16 -25.12
CA ASP A 17 20.46 4.97 -24.51
C ASP A 17 20.49 4.77 -22.98
N LEU A 18 21.42 5.47 -22.33
CA LEU A 18 21.65 5.38 -20.89
C LEU A 18 20.40 5.83 -20.13
N THR A 19 19.93 4.99 -19.20
CA THR A 19 18.80 5.30 -18.31
C THR A 19 19.29 5.53 -16.89
N GLU A 20 18.59 6.33 -16.09
CA GLU A 20 19.01 6.62 -14.71
C GLU A 20 18.99 5.36 -13.83
N THR A 21 20.06 5.19 -13.03
CA THR A 21 20.13 4.13 -12.02
C THR A 21 19.15 4.37 -10.87
N ILE A 22 18.66 3.30 -10.25
CA ILE A 22 17.78 3.35 -9.09
C ILE A 22 18.50 3.04 -7.78
N GLN A 23 18.00 3.63 -6.70
CA GLN A 23 18.37 3.29 -5.32
C GLN A 23 17.12 3.34 -4.43
N PRO A 24 16.25 2.32 -4.48
CA PRO A 24 15.01 2.32 -3.72
C PRO A 24 15.30 2.24 -2.21
N SER A 25 14.52 2.98 -1.42
CA SER A 25 14.56 2.93 0.05
C SER A 25 13.27 2.31 0.60
N THR A 26 13.39 1.49 1.64
CA THR A 26 12.22 0.93 2.33
C THR A 26 11.62 1.96 3.27
N ILE A 27 10.42 2.42 2.96
CA ILE A 27 9.72 3.46 3.75
C ILE A 27 9.02 2.85 4.96
N GLY A 28 8.43 1.66 4.83
CA GLY A 28 7.69 1.01 5.90
C GLY A 28 6.83 -0.17 5.45
N VAL A 29 5.92 -0.58 6.32
CA VAL A 29 4.97 -1.68 6.12
C VAL A 29 3.55 -1.12 6.19
N LEU A 30 2.81 -1.26 5.08
CA LEU A 30 1.39 -0.95 4.97
C LEU A 30 0.59 -2.24 5.03
N PHE A 31 -0.40 -2.30 5.91
CA PHE A 31 -1.35 -3.41 5.94
C PHE A 31 -2.47 -3.20 4.94
N ASN A 32 -2.80 -4.24 4.19
CA ASN A 32 -3.90 -4.25 3.23
C ASN A 32 -4.82 -5.44 3.44
N MET A 33 -5.98 -5.42 2.78
CA MET A 33 -7.02 -6.44 2.88
C MET A 33 -7.37 -6.79 4.34
N ILE A 34 -7.40 -5.77 5.19
CA ILE A 34 -7.74 -5.90 6.61
C ILE A 34 -9.25 -6.13 6.76
N GLN A 35 -9.58 -7.16 7.54
CA GLN A 35 -10.96 -7.51 7.85
C GLN A 35 -11.39 -6.80 9.12
N GLU A 36 -12.53 -6.14 9.06
CA GLU A 36 -13.08 -5.43 10.20
C GLU A 36 -14.26 -6.16 10.82
N ARG A 37 -14.35 -6.06 12.15
CA ARG A 37 -15.54 -6.41 12.91
C ARG A 37 -15.75 -5.32 13.97
N SER A 38 -16.93 -4.70 13.97
CA SER A 38 -17.23 -3.56 14.85
C SER A 38 -16.22 -2.42 14.70
N GLU A 39 -15.95 -2.01 13.45
CA GLU A 39 -15.10 -0.84 13.10
C GLU A 39 -13.62 -0.96 13.49
N ALA A 40 -13.15 -2.16 13.83
CA ALA A 40 -11.75 -2.43 14.11
C ALA A 40 -11.27 -3.70 13.39
N PRO A 41 -9.96 -3.82 13.10
CA PRO A 41 -9.39 -5.05 12.57
C PRO A 41 -9.71 -6.23 13.47
N ILE A 42 -9.94 -7.41 12.90
CA ILE A 42 -10.16 -8.61 13.71
C ILE A 42 -8.96 -8.91 14.61
N GLN A 43 -9.21 -9.51 15.78
CA GLN A 43 -8.21 -9.71 16.84
C GLN A 43 -6.93 -10.43 16.36
N ALA A 44 -7.07 -11.40 15.45
CA ALA A 44 -5.93 -12.10 14.86
C ALA A 44 -5.00 -11.15 14.10
N GLN A 45 -5.57 -10.21 13.32
CA GLN A 45 -4.81 -9.21 12.58
C GLN A 45 -4.22 -8.15 13.51
N GLN A 46 -4.96 -7.68 14.52
CA GLN A 46 -4.44 -6.75 15.54
C GLN A 46 -3.20 -7.34 16.25
N THR A 47 -3.26 -8.61 16.60
CA THR A 47 -2.15 -9.31 17.25
C THR A 47 -0.92 -9.30 16.35
N TYR A 48 -1.08 -9.63 15.07
CA TYR A 48 0.01 -9.62 14.09
C TYR A 48 0.61 -8.23 13.86
N ILE A 49 -0.24 -7.20 13.70
CA ILE A 49 0.18 -5.80 13.62
C ILE A 49 1.03 -5.43 14.84
N SER A 50 0.54 -5.75 16.04
CA SER A 50 1.26 -5.44 17.28
C SER A 50 2.60 -6.16 17.42
N GLN A 51 2.72 -7.37 16.90
CA GLN A 51 3.98 -8.12 16.90
C GLN A 51 5.00 -7.47 15.96
N LEU A 52 4.59 -7.09 14.75
CA LEU A 52 5.45 -6.40 13.79
C LEU A 52 5.91 -5.03 14.32
N SER A 53 5.01 -4.25 14.94
CA SER A 53 5.38 -2.99 15.58
C SER A 53 6.41 -3.16 16.70
N ARG A 54 6.45 -4.32 17.37
CA ARG A 54 7.42 -4.63 18.44
C ARG A 54 8.75 -5.16 17.92
N LEU A 55 8.77 -5.87 16.79
CA LEU A 55 10.01 -6.38 16.20
C LEU A 55 10.94 -5.24 15.76
N GLY A 56 10.37 -4.08 15.44
CA GLY A 56 11.13 -2.88 15.08
C GLY A 56 11.81 -2.98 13.71
N GLY A 57 12.45 -1.89 13.29
CA GLY A 57 13.26 -1.84 12.07
C GLY A 57 12.58 -1.22 10.84
N LEU A 58 11.25 -1.17 10.80
CA LEU A 58 10.49 -0.49 9.74
C LEU A 58 9.36 0.35 10.35
N TYR A 59 9.04 1.47 9.71
CA TYR A 59 7.85 2.25 10.05
C TYR A 59 6.60 1.42 9.74
N ILE A 60 5.68 1.33 10.68
CA ILE A 60 4.39 0.68 10.48
C ILE A 60 3.36 1.78 10.27
N PHE A 61 2.69 1.75 9.11
CA PHE A 61 1.61 2.67 8.82
C PHE A 61 0.44 2.41 9.78
N ASN A 62 -0.16 3.48 10.30
CA ASN A 62 -1.31 3.41 11.19
C ASN A 62 -2.58 3.12 10.40
N ASP A 63 -2.70 3.75 9.23
CA ASP A 63 -3.80 3.52 8.31
C ASP A 63 -3.59 2.24 7.49
N TYR A 64 -4.69 1.63 7.09
CA TYR A 64 -4.68 0.36 6.36
C TYR A 64 -5.75 0.32 5.28
N ILE A 65 -5.53 -0.54 4.28
CA ILE A 65 -6.52 -0.78 3.23
C ILE A 65 -7.48 -1.87 3.69
N LYS A 66 -8.76 -1.50 3.85
CA LYS A 66 -9.84 -2.43 4.21
C LYS A 66 -10.11 -3.43 3.09
N ARG A 67 -10.42 -4.68 3.47
CA ARG A 67 -10.84 -5.72 2.52
C ARG A 67 -12.23 -5.42 1.96
N ASN A 68 -12.36 -5.48 0.64
CA ASN A 68 -13.65 -5.47 -0.04
C ASN A 68 -13.53 -6.19 -1.39
N ASP A 69 -13.64 -7.52 -1.37
CA ASP A 69 -13.40 -8.37 -2.53
C ASP A 69 -14.32 -8.01 -3.71
N THR A 70 -15.59 -7.70 -3.44
CA THR A 70 -16.55 -7.29 -4.48
C THR A 70 -16.12 -6.00 -5.18
N LEU A 71 -15.63 -5.03 -4.41
CA LEU A 71 -15.22 -3.75 -4.96
C LEU A 71 -13.93 -3.86 -5.77
N PHE A 72 -12.96 -4.61 -5.26
CA PHE A 72 -11.67 -4.80 -5.92
C PHE A 72 -11.73 -5.76 -7.11
N ALA A 73 -12.68 -6.70 -7.17
CA ALA A 73 -12.75 -7.70 -8.22
C ALA A 73 -12.92 -7.12 -9.63
N SER A 74 -13.78 -6.11 -9.81
CA SER A 74 -14.06 -5.55 -11.14
C SER A 74 -13.10 -4.44 -11.58
N ALA A 75 -12.29 -3.89 -10.67
CA ALA A 75 -11.40 -2.77 -10.99
C ALA A 75 -10.30 -3.13 -12.00
N PRO A 76 -9.64 -4.30 -11.92
CA PRO A 76 -8.66 -4.73 -12.92
C PRO A 76 -9.27 -4.94 -14.31
N GLU A 77 -10.49 -5.48 -14.38
CA GLU A 77 -11.16 -5.76 -15.65
C GLU A 77 -11.59 -4.48 -16.38
N GLU A 78 -12.10 -3.51 -15.63
CA GLU A 78 -12.55 -2.22 -16.18
C GLU A 78 -11.39 -1.24 -16.43
N GLY A 79 -10.22 -1.46 -15.83
CA GLY A 79 -9.08 -0.53 -15.90
C GLY A 79 -9.32 0.80 -15.19
N ILE A 80 -10.37 0.90 -14.36
CA ILE A 80 -10.74 2.11 -13.62
C ILE A 80 -10.34 1.93 -12.15
N PRO A 81 -9.43 2.76 -11.61
CA PRO A 81 -9.08 2.73 -10.19
C PRO A 81 -10.30 2.85 -9.30
N VAL A 82 -10.31 2.07 -8.21
CA VAL A 82 -11.41 2.04 -7.24
C VAL A 82 -11.75 3.44 -6.73
N VAL A 83 -10.77 4.31 -6.48
CA VAL A 83 -11.01 5.68 -5.99
C VAL A 83 -11.79 6.58 -6.95
N LEU A 84 -11.89 6.21 -8.23
CA LEU A 84 -12.55 7.03 -9.26
C LEU A 84 -14.01 6.63 -9.53
N ARG A 85 -14.52 5.52 -8.96
CA ARG A 85 -15.93 5.18 -9.20
C ARG A 85 -16.83 6.09 -8.36
N GLY A 86 -17.81 6.72 -9.01
CA GLY A 86 -18.68 7.75 -8.41
C GLY A 86 -19.74 7.23 -7.42
N THR A 87 -19.51 6.10 -6.74
CA THR A 87 -20.50 5.53 -5.83
C THR A 87 -20.35 6.12 -4.43
N THR A 88 -21.39 6.78 -3.93
CA THR A 88 -21.36 7.61 -2.71
C THR A 88 -21.97 6.94 -1.47
N SER A 89 -22.16 5.61 -1.44
CA SER A 89 -22.90 4.98 -0.34
C SER A 89 -22.19 3.80 0.37
N GLY A 90 -22.34 3.77 1.69
CA GLY A 90 -22.05 2.64 2.57
C GLY A 90 -20.60 2.16 2.57
N THR A 91 -20.42 0.84 2.48
CA THR A 91 -19.13 0.14 2.56
C THR A 91 -18.12 0.64 1.53
N TYR A 92 -18.58 1.15 0.38
CA TYR A 92 -17.72 1.71 -0.65
C TYR A 92 -16.94 2.93 -0.15
N ARG A 93 -17.66 3.90 0.46
CA ARG A 93 -17.05 5.12 1.03
C ARG A 93 -15.98 4.76 2.06
N SER A 94 -16.25 3.79 2.93
CA SER A 94 -15.27 3.36 3.94
C SER A 94 -13.97 2.78 3.36
N VAL A 95 -14.02 2.17 2.17
CA VAL A 95 -12.80 1.66 1.51
C VAL A 95 -12.03 2.82 0.88
N VAL A 96 -12.73 3.76 0.25
CA VAL A 96 -12.12 4.97 -0.31
C VAL A 96 -11.50 5.83 0.79
N ASP A 97 -12.19 6.01 1.92
CA ASP A 97 -11.68 6.72 3.09
C ASP A 97 -10.36 6.11 3.59
N GLY A 98 -10.29 4.77 3.65
CA GLY A 98 -9.05 4.08 4.02
C GLY A 98 -7.92 4.29 3.01
N LEU A 99 -8.22 4.32 1.71
CA LEU A 99 -7.23 4.62 0.67
C LEU A 99 -6.74 6.08 0.75
N GLU A 100 -7.64 7.03 1.00
CA GLU A 100 -7.31 8.46 1.18
C GLU A 100 -6.47 8.68 2.44
N ALA A 101 -6.80 8.00 3.54
CA ALA A 101 -6.03 8.05 4.80
C ALA A 101 -4.61 7.50 4.62
N VAL A 102 -4.48 6.31 4.01
CA VAL A 102 -3.18 5.72 3.68
C VAL A 102 -2.34 6.64 2.79
N ALA A 103 -2.94 7.24 1.76
CA ALA A 103 -2.23 8.17 0.88
C ALA A 103 -1.77 9.42 1.65
N THR A 104 -2.60 9.93 2.56
CA THR A 104 -2.28 11.07 3.41
C THR A 104 -1.11 10.75 4.34
N GLU A 105 -1.16 9.62 5.05
CA GLU A 105 -0.07 9.17 5.91
C GLU A 105 1.23 8.95 5.12
N PHE A 106 1.13 8.38 3.91
CA PHE A 106 2.26 8.18 3.02
C PHE A 106 2.93 9.49 2.63
N ILE A 107 2.16 10.47 2.13
CA ILE A 107 2.66 11.80 1.74
C ILE A 107 3.36 12.47 2.93
N GLN A 108 2.73 12.46 4.11
CA GLN A 108 3.31 13.00 5.34
C GLN A 108 4.63 12.30 5.71
N LYS A 109 4.71 10.99 5.49
CA LYS A 109 5.90 10.20 5.84
C LYS A 109 7.09 10.48 4.93
N ILE A 110 6.85 10.70 3.63
CA ILE A 110 7.92 10.98 2.66
C ILE A 110 8.24 12.47 2.51
N GLY A 111 7.44 13.35 3.12
CA GLY A 111 7.66 14.79 3.13
C GLY A 111 7.28 15.48 1.81
N LEU A 112 6.26 14.96 1.13
CA LEU A 112 5.62 15.61 -0.03
C LEU A 112 4.49 16.56 0.39
#